data_AF-A0A933GZU3-F1
#
_entry.id   AF-A0A933GZU3-F1
#
_cell.length_a   1.000
_cell.length_b   1.000
_cell.length_c   1.000
_cell.angle_alpha   90.00
_cell.angle_beta   90.00
_cell.angle_gamma   90.00
#
_symmetry.space_group_name_H-M   'P 1'
#
loop_
_entity.id
_entity.type
_entity.pdbx_description
1 polymer ?
#
loop_
_entity_poly.entity_id
_entity_poly.type
_entity_poly.pdbx_seq_one_letter_code
_entity_poly.pdbx_strand_id
1 'polypeptide(L)'
;MKEALLPLLACPDCRGVLRLARAARVEEAEVLEGVLACAGCRREYSIVRGVPRFAGESAAVASFGFEWLRHARVQYDRDGDPRSSREFFKVKTPWSPESIAGKTVLDTFDWLSPMHQAYDRWPEVFAWFRENGFTEIGLQEPGITMYGTKKK
;
A
#
# COMPACT_ATOMS: atom_id res chain seq x y z
N MET A 1 -9.05 -10.32 -8.51
CA MET A 1 -9.86 -9.12 -8.27
C MET A 1 -11.23 -9.54 -7.77
N LYS A 2 -11.65 -9.03 -6.61
CA LYS A 2 -12.97 -9.31 -6.04
C LYS A 2 -14.00 -8.34 -6.58
N GLU A 3 -15.09 -8.84 -7.16
CA GLU A 3 -16.14 -8.00 -7.76
C GLU A 3 -16.75 -7.00 -6.77
N ALA A 4 -16.78 -7.35 -5.47
CA ALA A 4 -17.20 -6.47 -4.39
C ALA A 4 -16.41 -5.15 -4.30
N LEU A 5 -15.25 -5.05 -4.94
CA LEU A 5 -14.45 -3.83 -5.00
C LEU A 5 -14.88 -2.88 -6.12
N LEU A 6 -15.68 -3.32 -7.10
CA LEU A 6 -16.13 -2.48 -8.22
C LEU A 6 -16.73 -1.12 -7.79
N PRO A 7 -17.54 -1.01 -6.70
CA PRO A 7 -18.05 0.26 -6.24
C PRO A 7 -16.98 1.26 -5.78
N LEU A 8 -15.77 0.78 -5.46
CA LEU A 8 -14.63 1.59 -5.02
C LEU A 8 -13.72 2.00 -6.19
N LEU A 9 -13.89 1.41 -7.37
CA LEU A 9 -13.04 1.65 -8.53
C LEU A 9 -13.64 2.71 -9.46
N ALA A 10 -12.75 3.53 -10.04
CA ALA A 10 -13.12 4.50 -11.06
C ALA A 10 -12.12 4.46 -12.21
N CYS A 11 -12.57 4.85 -13.41
CA CYS A 11 -11.71 4.97 -14.57
C CYS A 11 -10.63 6.04 -14.32
N PRO A 12 -9.32 5.74 -14.44
CA PRO A 12 -8.26 6.73 -14.25
C PRO A 12 -8.35 7.93 -15.21
N ASP A 13 -8.83 7.70 -16.44
CA ASP A 13 -8.88 8.74 -17.47
C ASP A 13 -10.05 9.71 -17.30
N CYS A 14 -11.26 9.18 -17.06
CA CYS A 14 -12.50 9.98 -17.08
C CYS A 14 -13.29 9.94 -15.78
N ARG A 15 -12.78 9.25 -14.75
CA ARG A 15 -13.44 9.02 -13.45
C ARG A 15 -14.82 8.35 -13.51
N GLY A 16 -15.17 7.80 -14.68
CA GLY A 16 -16.43 7.11 -14.90
C GLY A 16 -16.49 5.73 -14.26
N VAL A 17 -17.70 5.22 -14.10
CA VAL A 17 -17.98 3.89 -13.54
C VAL A 17 -17.31 2.80 -14.39
N LEU A 18 -16.64 1.88 -13.71
CA LEU A 18 -16.07 0.67 -14.31
C LEU A 18 -17.04 -0.51 -14.11
N ARG A 19 -17.17 -1.35 -15.13
CA ARG A 19 -17.94 -2.59 -15.07
C ARG A 19 -17.07 -3.77 -15.49
N LEU A 20 -17.34 -4.93 -14.93
CA LEU A 20 -16.76 -6.17 -15.42
C LEU A 20 -17.39 -6.52 -16.77
N ALA A 21 -16.63 -6.35 -17.85
CA ALA A 21 -17.07 -6.64 -19.21
C ALA A 21 -16.90 -8.12 -19.55
N ARG A 22 -15.86 -8.76 -19.02
CA ARG A 22 -15.57 -10.17 -19.22
C ARG A 22 -14.84 -10.76 -18.02
N ALA A 23 -15.23 -11.96 -17.60
CA ALA A 23 -14.47 -12.79 -16.68
C ALA A 23 -14.05 -14.07 -17.43
N ALA A 24 -12.76 -14.23 -17.68
CA ALA A 24 -12.20 -15.37 -18.41
C ALA A 24 -11.78 -16.50 -17.46
N ARG A 25 -11.32 -16.16 -16.26
CA ARG A 25 -11.01 -17.13 -15.20
C ARG A 25 -11.40 -16.56 -13.84
N VAL A 26 -12.22 -17.32 -13.12
CA VAL A 26 -12.68 -16.99 -11.78
C VAL A 26 -12.38 -18.20 -10.88
N GLU A 27 -11.78 -17.95 -9.73
CA GLU A 27 -11.57 -18.96 -8.70
C GLU A 27 -12.27 -18.45 -7.42
N GLU A 28 -13.20 -19.26 -6.89
CA GLU A 28 -14.08 -18.87 -5.79
C GLU A 28 -14.83 -17.55 -6.06
N ALA A 29 -14.48 -16.47 -5.37
CA ALA A 29 -15.05 -15.13 -5.51
C ALA A 29 -14.06 -14.14 -6.16
N GLU A 30 -12.98 -14.65 -6.74
CA GLU A 30 -11.90 -13.84 -7.30
C GLU A 30 -11.76 -14.01 -8.81
N VAL A 31 -11.97 -12.91 -9.55
CA VAL A 31 -11.70 -12.83 -10.99
C VAL A 31 -10.18 -12.73 -11.19
N LEU A 32 -9.57 -13.80 -11.69
CA LEU A 32 -8.14 -13.88 -11.96
C LEU A 32 -7.78 -13.34 -13.33
N GLU A 33 -8.59 -13.64 -14.34
CA GLU A 33 -8.40 -13.16 -15.71
C GLU A 33 -9.71 -12.55 -16.22
N GLY A 34 -9.66 -11.36 -16.82
CA GLY A 34 -10.87 -10.64 -17.23
C GLY A 34 -10.62 -9.25 -17.82
N VAL A 35 -11.68 -8.49 -18.03
CA VAL A 35 -11.64 -7.13 -18.58
C VAL A 35 -12.62 -6.23 -17.83
N LEU A 36 -12.14 -5.07 -17.37
CA LEU A 36 -12.98 -3.96 -16.92
C LEU A 36 -13.19 -2.99 -18.07
N ALA A 37 -14.42 -2.57 -18.32
CA ALA A 37 -14.75 -1.53 -19.28
C ALA A 37 -15.33 -0.29 -18.58
N CYS A 38 -14.89 0.88 -19.00
CA CYS A 38 -15.46 2.14 -18.54
C CYS A 38 -16.76 2.46 -19.27
N ALA A 39 -17.82 2.75 -18.52
CA ALA A 39 -19.11 3.16 -19.08
C ALA A 39 -19.09 4.55 -19.75
N GLY A 40 -18.10 5.40 -19.44
CA GLY A 40 -17.99 6.76 -19.97
C GLY A 40 -17.11 6.88 -21.21
N CYS A 41 -15.83 6.49 -21.10
CA CYS A 41 -14.87 6.64 -22.19
C CYS A 41 -14.64 5.36 -23.02
N ARG A 42 -15.30 4.24 -22.66
CA ARG A 42 -15.16 2.92 -23.29
C ARG A 42 -13.76 2.32 -23.25
N ARG A 43 -12.82 2.88 -22.46
CA ARG A 43 -11.52 2.25 -22.24
C ARG A 43 -11.70 0.92 -21.53
N GLU A 44 -10.86 -0.04 -21.92
CA GLU A 44 -10.78 -1.36 -21.32
C GLU A 44 -9.46 -1.52 -20.55
N TYR A 45 -9.53 -2.27 -19.46
CA TYR A 45 -8.39 -2.62 -18.61
C TYR A 45 -8.40 -4.13 -18.35
N SER A 46 -7.31 -4.80 -18.73
CA SER A 46 -7.15 -6.22 -18.47
C SER A 46 -6.98 -6.50 -16.98
N ILE A 47 -7.63 -7.54 -16.48
CA ILE A 47 -7.37 -8.16 -15.19
C ILE A 47 -6.45 -9.34 -15.46
N VAL A 48 -5.25 -9.34 -14.86
CA VAL A 48 -4.25 -10.40 -15.04
C VAL A 48 -3.75 -10.85 -13.67
N ARG A 49 -3.87 -12.15 -13.36
CA ARG A 49 -3.60 -12.73 -12.03
C ARG A 49 -4.30 -11.97 -10.90
N GLY A 50 -5.56 -11.61 -11.12
CA GLY A 50 -6.38 -10.93 -10.14
C GLY A 50 -6.13 -9.43 -9.99
N VAL A 51 -5.24 -8.83 -10.79
CA VAL A 51 -4.89 -7.41 -10.69
C VAL A 51 -5.36 -6.64 -11.93
N PRO A 52 -6.26 -5.64 -11.80
CA PRO A 52 -6.60 -4.73 -12.89
C PRO A 52 -5.40 -3.87 -13.32
N ARG A 53 -5.11 -3.82 -14.63
CA ARG A 53 -3.95 -3.11 -15.20
C ARG A 53 -4.31 -1.69 -15.64
N PHE A 54 -4.55 -0.79 -14.69
CA PHE A 54 -4.86 0.62 -15.00
C PHE A 54 -3.68 1.41 -15.60
N ALA A 55 -2.45 1.04 -15.23
CA ALA A 55 -1.23 1.68 -15.72
C ALA A 55 -0.70 1.09 -17.04
N GLY A 56 -1.42 0.13 -17.65
CA GLY A 56 -0.95 -0.63 -18.81
C GLY A 56 0.23 -1.56 -18.50
N GLU A 57 0.87 -2.05 -19.55
CA GLU A 57 2.12 -2.83 -19.47
C GLU A 57 3.30 -1.90 -19.71
N SER A 58 3.94 -1.41 -18.65
CA SER A 58 5.15 -0.60 -18.75
C SER A 58 6.33 -1.28 -18.04
N ALA A 59 7.54 -1.05 -18.56
CA ALA A 59 8.78 -1.58 -17.98
C ALA A 59 9.01 -1.14 -16.53
N ALA A 60 8.44 -0.01 -16.10
CA ALA A 60 8.51 0.48 -14.72
C ALA A 60 7.80 -0.45 -13.70
N VAL A 61 6.78 -1.19 -14.14
CA VAL A 61 6.10 -2.19 -13.29
C VAL A 61 7.02 -3.40 -13.03
N ALA A 62 7.87 -3.74 -13.99
CA ALA A 62 8.80 -4.86 -13.87
C ALA A 62 9.95 -4.57 -12.89
N SER A 63 10.46 -3.34 -12.84
CA SER A 63 11.54 -2.95 -11.92
C SER A 63 11.07 -2.89 -10.47
N PHE A 64 9.85 -2.39 -10.21
CA PHE A 64 9.31 -2.35 -8.84
C PHE A 64 9.02 -3.76 -8.31
N GLY A 65 8.58 -4.69 -9.16
CA GLY A 65 8.23 -6.04 -8.74
C GLY A 65 9.42 -6.91 -8.29
N PHE A 66 10.65 -6.63 -8.74
CA PHE A 66 11.81 -7.47 -8.44
C PHE A 66 12.11 -7.54 -6.94
N GLU A 67 12.21 -6.39 -6.27
CA GLU A 67 12.50 -6.33 -4.83
C GLU A 67 11.42 -7.04 -4.01
N TRP A 68 10.15 -6.82 -4.36
CA TRP A 68 9.01 -7.45 -3.70
C TRP A 68 9.00 -8.97 -3.87
N LEU A 69 9.37 -9.49 -5.05
CA LEU A 69 9.46 -10.92 -5.30
C LEU A 69 10.67 -11.56 -4.60
N ARG A 70 11.83 -10.89 -4.62
CA ARG A 70 13.06 -11.36 -3.96
C ARG A 70 12.87 -11.44 -2.44
N HIS A 71 12.23 -10.44 -1.87
CA HIS A 71 12.03 -10.29 -0.43
C HIS A 71 10.63 -10.73 0.02
N ALA A 72 9.89 -11.48 -0.80
CA ALA A 72 8.58 -12.00 -0.44
C ALA A 72 8.60 -12.89 0.82
N ARG A 73 9.76 -13.43 1.23
CA ARG A 73 9.92 -14.28 2.43
C ARG A 73 10.18 -13.52 3.72
N VAL A 74 10.53 -12.23 3.64
CA VAL A 74 10.78 -11.41 4.83
C VAL A 74 9.56 -10.60 5.25
N GLN A 75 8.45 -10.70 4.52
CA GLN A 75 7.18 -10.07 4.88
C GLN A 75 6.54 -10.79 6.07
N TYR A 76 5.99 -10.00 6.99
CA TYR A 76 5.14 -10.45 8.08
C TYR A 76 3.99 -11.35 7.56
N ASP A 77 3.54 -12.29 8.39
CA ASP A 77 2.44 -13.24 8.16
C ASP A 77 2.63 -14.36 7.12
N ARG A 78 3.76 -14.45 6.40
CA ARG A 78 3.96 -15.54 5.41
C ARG A 78 3.91 -16.94 6.01
N ASP A 79 4.39 -17.09 7.25
CA ASP A 79 4.39 -18.38 7.97
C ASP A 79 3.08 -18.63 8.75
N GLY A 80 2.05 -17.82 8.50
CA GLY A 80 0.72 -18.06 9.05
C GLY A 80 0.55 -17.68 10.53
N ASP A 81 1.37 -16.77 11.06
CA ASP A 81 1.09 -16.13 12.36
C ASP A 81 0.40 -14.76 12.17
N PRO A 82 -0.95 -14.72 12.08
CA PRO A 82 -1.73 -13.50 11.86
C PRO A 82 -1.72 -12.53 13.06
N ARG A 83 -1.06 -12.90 14.17
CA ARG A 83 -0.90 -11.99 15.31
C ARG A 83 0.06 -10.85 14.96
N SER A 84 0.95 -11.04 13.98
CA SER A 84 1.95 -10.03 13.66
C SER A 84 1.32 -8.79 13.02
N SER A 85 0.57 -8.90 11.92
CA SER A 85 -0.09 -7.72 11.30
C SER A 85 -1.21 -7.12 12.13
N ARG A 86 -2.02 -7.93 12.82
CA ARG A 86 -3.12 -7.42 13.64
C ARG A 86 -2.61 -6.58 14.81
N GLU A 87 -1.58 -7.04 15.51
CA GLU A 87 -0.97 -6.26 16.59
C GLU A 87 -0.17 -5.08 16.03
N PHE A 88 0.51 -5.23 14.88
CA PHE A 88 1.20 -4.11 14.23
C PHE A 88 0.25 -2.99 13.80
N PHE A 89 -0.91 -3.34 13.23
CA PHE A 89 -1.93 -2.38 12.83
C PHE A 89 -2.42 -1.55 14.02
N LYS A 90 -2.64 -2.17 15.18
CA LYS A 90 -3.01 -1.46 16.43
C LYS A 90 -1.88 -0.56 16.96
N VAL A 91 -0.63 -0.99 16.84
CA VAL A 91 0.52 -0.21 17.31
C VAL A 91 0.81 0.98 16.41
N LYS A 92 0.63 0.84 15.10
CA LYS A 92 1.01 1.86 14.10
C LYS A 92 -0.12 2.80 13.73
N THR A 93 -1.37 2.40 13.91
CA THR A 93 -2.51 3.29 13.68
C THR A 93 -3.00 3.84 15.01
N PRO A 94 -3.34 5.15 15.09
CA PRO A 94 -3.96 5.72 16.29
C PRO A 94 -5.45 5.34 16.39
N TRP A 95 -5.89 4.30 15.69
CA TRP A 95 -7.30 3.99 15.49
C TRP A 95 -7.78 2.93 16.47
N SER A 96 -8.85 3.24 17.20
CA SER A 96 -9.61 2.26 17.96
C SER A 96 -10.62 1.52 17.07
N PRO A 97 -11.09 0.32 17.44
CA PRO A 97 -12.15 -0.38 16.70
C PRO A 97 -13.40 0.49 16.47
N GLU A 98 -13.78 1.29 17.46
CA GLU A 98 -14.91 2.21 17.40
C GLU A 98 -14.67 3.33 16.38
N SER A 99 -13.43 3.82 16.29
CA SER A 99 -13.06 4.92 15.38
C SER A 99 -13.14 4.53 13.90
N ILE A 100 -13.11 3.22 13.59
CA ILE A 100 -13.16 2.68 12.22
C ILE A 100 -14.42 1.87 11.93
N ALA A 101 -15.30 1.69 12.91
CA ALA A 101 -16.55 0.96 12.74
C ALA A 101 -17.39 1.58 11.60
N GLY A 102 -17.81 0.74 10.64
CA GLY A 102 -18.60 1.16 9.48
C GLY A 102 -17.84 1.94 8.40
N LYS A 103 -16.52 2.14 8.54
CA LYS A 103 -15.69 2.83 7.54
C LYS A 103 -15.08 1.84 6.56
N THR A 104 -14.85 2.30 5.33
CA THR A 104 -13.97 1.61 4.37
C THR A 104 -12.55 2.12 4.61
N VAL A 105 -11.61 1.20 4.89
CA VAL A 105 -10.21 1.52 5.14
C VAL A 105 -9.37 1.06 3.96
N LEU A 106 -8.53 1.95 3.43
CA LEU A 106 -7.51 1.64 2.44
C LEU A 106 -6.16 1.61 3.15
N ASP A 107 -5.52 0.43 3.17
CA ASP A 107 -4.13 0.28 3.59
C ASP A 107 -3.27 0.04 2.35
N THR A 108 -2.26 0.87 2.15
CA THR A 108 -1.33 0.77 1.02
C THR A 108 -0.20 -0.22 1.26
N PHE A 109 -0.16 -0.88 2.42
CA PHE A 109 0.85 -1.88 2.80
C PHE A 109 2.30 -1.37 2.74
N ASP A 110 2.53 -0.06 2.69
CA ASP A 110 3.86 0.55 2.77
C ASP A 110 4.53 0.33 4.15
N TRP A 111 3.76 -0.26 5.07
CA TRP A 111 4.13 -0.63 6.42
C TRP A 111 4.60 -2.10 6.55
N LEU A 112 4.57 -2.89 5.46
CA LEU A 112 5.10 -4.25 5.44
C LEU A 112 6.63 -4.21 5.37
N SER A 113 7.23 -4.04 6.53
CA SER A 113 8.67 -4.03 6.70
C SER A 113 9.24 -5.44 6.72
N PRO A 114 10.42 -5.67 6.10
CA PRO A 114 11.15 -6.92 6.26
C PRO A 114 11.44 -7.25 7.74
N MET A 115 11.53 -8.53 8.09
CA MET A 115 12.03 -8.99 9.40
C MET A 115 13.39 -8.39 9.80
N HIS A 116 14.19 -7.93 8.82
CA HIS A 116 15.50 -7.31 9.04
C HIS A 116 15.49 -5.78 8.87
N GLN A 117 14.32 -5.14 8.95
CA GLN A 117 14.29 -3.68 8.94
C GLN A 117 15.01 -3.14 10.19
N ALA A 118 16.03 -2.33 9.95
CA ALA A 118 16.63 -1.52 11.00
C ALA A 118 15.68 -0.37 11.35
N TYR A 119 15.35 -0.23 12.62
CA TYR A 119 14.67 0.93 13.15
C TYR A 119 15.69 1.78 13.89
N ASP A 120 16.04 2.92 13.31
CA ASP A 120 16.83 3.92 14.02
C ASP A 120 15.96 4.54 15.11
N ARG A 121 16.49 4.62 16.32
CA ARG A 121 15.77 5.25 17.43
C ARG A 121 15.88 6.75 17.30
N TRP A 122 14.83 7.49 17.69
CA TRP A 122 14.83 8.95 17.61
C TRP A 122 16.09 9.62 18.23
N PRO A 123 16.74 9.12 19.31
CA PRO A 123 17.97 9.74 19.82
C PRO A 123 19.16 9.62 18.86
N GLU A 124 19.23 8.52 18.10
CA GLU A 124 20.28 8.28 17.10
C GLU A 124 20.08 9.21 15.90
N VAL A 125 18.87 9.31 15.38
CA VAL A 125 18.56 10.25 14.30
C VAL A 125 18.79 11.70 14.75
N PHE A 126 18.42 12.04 16.00
CA PHE A 126 18.69 13.35 16.60
C PHE A 126 20.18 13.67 16.66
N ALA A 127 21.02 12.69 17.03
CA ALA A 127 22.47 12.84 17.02
C ALA A 127 22.98 13.17 15.61
N TRP A 128 22.51 12.46 14.58
CA TRP A 128 22.88 12.75 13.19
C TRP A 128 22.49 14.16 12.74
N PHE A 129 21.31 14.65 13.14
CA PHE A 129 20.89 16.01 12.83
C PHE A 129 21.85 17.03 13.45
N ARG A 130 22.26 16.83 14.70
CA ARG A 130 23.25 17.69 15.36
C ARG A 130 24.62 17.62 14.70
N GLU A 131 25.11 16.42 14.42
CA GLU A 131 26.40 16.18 13.76
C GLU A 131 26.47 16.83 12.36
N ASN A 132 25.34 16.86 11.66
CA ASN A 132 25.23 17.49 10.35
C ASN A 132 24.91 18.99 10.40
N GLY A 133 24.92 19.62 11.59
CA GLY A 133 24.73 21.07 11.74
C GLY A 133 23.30 21.55 11.54
N PHE A 134 22.30 20.69 11.75
CA PHE A 134 20.91 21.12 11.85
C PHE A 134 20.65 21.79 13.20
N THR A 135 19.77 22.80 13.18
CA THR A 135 19.29 23.58 14.31
C THR A 135 17.77 23.45 14.40
N GLU A 136 17.14 23.87 15.51
CA GLU A 136 15.67 23.75 15.69
C GLU A 136 15.18 22.30 15.50
N ILE A 137 15.90 21.34 16.09
CA ILE A 137 15.60 19.92 15.96
C ILE A 137 14.48 19.57 16.94
N GLY A 138 13.42 18.92 16.45
CA GLY A 138 12.30 18.50 17.29
C GLY A 138 11.62 17.23 16.79
N LEU A 139 10.88 16.60 17.70
CA LEU A 139 10.03 15.46 17.42
C LEU A 139 8.60 15.95 17.16
N GLN A 140 7.96 15.44 16.12
CA GLN A 140 6.55 15.71 15.84
C GLN A 140 5.71 14.53 16.33
N GLU A 141 4.70 14.83 17.14
CA GLU A 141 3.71 13.85 17.59
C GLU A 141 2.97 13.24 16.40
N PRO A 142 2.86 11.90 16.29
CA PRO A 142 3.01 10.88 17.34
C PRO A 142 4.42 10.27 17.54
N GLY A 143 5.49 11.05 17.40
CA GLY A 143 6.84 10.65 17.81
C GLY A 143 7.61 9.82 16.79
N ILE A 144 7.09 9.72 15.57
CA ILE A 144 7.69 8.96 14.44
C ILE A 144 8.38 9.87 13.42
N THR A 145 8.20 11.18 13.53
CA THR A 145 8.73 12.17 12.60
C THR A 145 9.65 13.12 13.37
N MET A 146 10.83 13.38 12.83
CA MET A 146 11.77 14.38 13.37
C MET A 146 12.03 15.45 12.32
N TYR A 147 12.14 16.70 12.74
CA TYR A 147 12.45 17.84 11.88
C TYR A 147 13.69 18.58 12.38
N GLY A 148 14.28 19.39 11.50
CA GLY A 148 15.41 20.25 11.80
C GLY A 148 15.69 21.19 10.63
N THR A 149 16.19 22.38 10.93
CA THR A 149 16.50 23.43 9.96
C THR A 149 18.02 23.51 9.79
N LYS A 150 18.51 23.54 8.54
CA LYS A 150 19.92 23.85 8.24
C LYS A 150 19.95 24.99 7.24
N LYS A 151 20.60 26.10 7.59
CA LYS A 151 20.85 27.19 6.63
C LYS A 151 21.82 26.66 5.57
N LYS A 152 21.48 26.85 4.30
CA LYS A 152 22.36 26.54 3.17
C LYS A 152 23.61 27.40 3.18
#